data_AF-A0A243SG92-F1
#
_entry.id   AF-A0A243SG92-F1
#
_cell.length_a   1.000
_cell.length_b   1.000
_cell.length_c   1.000
_cell.angle_alpha   90.00
_cell.angle_beta   90.00
_cell.angle_gamma   90.00
#
_symmetry.space_group_name_H-M   'P 1'
#
loop_
_entity.id
_entity.type
_entity.pdbx_description
1 polymer ?
#
loop_
_entity_poly.entity_id
_entity_poly.type
_entity_poly.pdbx_seq_one_letter_code
_entity_poly.pdbx_strand_id
1 'polypeptide(L)'
;MKKILPVFSYIFHPVFIPTIAALLYMWYSGNTFQFQEKLFVLFQVALLTLCIPILGFFILKVSGQIDSVMVYKIAQRKIPLLLHCFLIILLVKNTIVINRYPELHFFLIGGLFSSLMALLLLFMNIKASLHLLSISSLTVFIIGLSMHLQLQNTITVALLILLNGLIASSRLVMNAHTYKELVIGFALGAVPQLFLLFLWL
;
A
#
# COMPACT_ATOMS: atom_id res chain seq x y z
N MET A 1 -13.60 6.69 -21.95
CA MET A 1 -13.28 6.87 -20.51
C MET A 1 -13.71 5.70 -19.62
N LYS A 2 -14.98 5.27 -19.61
CA LYS A 2 -15.46 4.17 -18.73
C LYS A 2 -14.72 2.84 -18.85
N LYS A 3 -14.14 2.53 -20.02
CA LYS A 3 -13.33 1.32 -20.24
C LYS A 3 -11.85 1.46 -19.83
N ILE A 4 -11.31 2.68 -19.81
CA ILE A 4 -9.90 2.94 -19.50
C ILE A 4 -9.69 3.06 -17.99
N LEU A 5 -10.61 3.74 -17.29
CA LEU A 5 -10.47 3.98 -15.85
C LEU A 5 -10.29 2.71 -15.00
N PRO A 6 -11.01 1.60 -15.23
CA PRO A 6 -10.80 0.35 -14.49
C PRO A 6 -9.36 -0.17 -14.52
N VAL A 7 -8.61 0.07 -15.60
CA VAL A 7 -7.22 -0.39 -15.75
C VAL A 7 -6.33 0.14 -14.62
N PHE A 8 -6.53 1.39 -14.19
CA PHE A 8 -5.76 1.98 -13.09
C PHE A 8 -5.96 1.24 -11.76
N SER A 9 -7.15 0.70 -11.49
CA SER A 9 -7.37 -0.11 -10.28
C SER A 9 -6.60 -1.42 -10.31
N TYR A 10 -6.43 -2.02 -11.49
CA TYR A 10 -5.72 -3.28 -11.64
C TYR A 10 -4.19 -3.08 -11.59
N ILE A 11 -3.67 -2.05 -12.26
CA ILE A 11 -2.23 -1.73 -12.26
C ILE A 11 -1.77 -1.32 -10.85
N PHE A 12 -2.55 -0.45 -10.19
CA PHE A 12 -2.24 0.04 -8.84
C PHE A 12 -3.04 -0.70 -7.77
N HIS A 13 -3.20 -2.01 -7.96
CA HIS A 13 -3.83 -2.84 -6.93
C HIS A 13 -3.04 -2.75 -5.62
N PRO A 14 -3.70 -2.66 -4.45
CA PRO A 14 -3.05 -2.48 -3.14
C PRO A 14 -1.86 -3.40 -2.85
N VAL A 15 -1.94 -4.64 -3.35
CA VAL A 15 -0.91 -5.68 -3.16
C VAL A 15 0.45 -5.30 -3.77
N PHE A 16 0.48 -4.47 -4.81
CA PHE A 16 1.72 -4.06 -5.48
C PHE A 16 2.40 -2.87 -4.79
N ILE A 17 1.65 -2.11 -3.99
CA ILE A 17 2.10 -0.81 -3.49
C ILE A 17 3.32 -0.91 -2.55
N PRO A 18 3.42 -1.87 -1.62
CA PRO A 18 4.63 -2.01 -0.81
C PRO A 18 5.88 -2.30 -1.65
N THR A 19 5.76 -3.13 -2.69
CA THR A 19 6.86 -3.42 -3.63
C THR A 19 7.24 -2.18 -4.44
N ILE A 20 6.26 -1.42 -4.92
CA ILE A 20 6.50 -0.16 -5.64
C ILE A 20 7.20 0.85 -4.72
N ALA A 21 6.78 0.97 -3.46
CA ALA A 21 7.41 1.86 -2.49
C ALA A 21 8.87 1.47 -2.24
N ALA A 22 9.16 0.18 -2.03
CA ALA A 22 10.51 -0.33 -1.86
C ALA A 22 11.38 -0.08 -3.10
N LEU A 23 10.82 -0.28 -4.31
CA LEU A 23 11.51 0.02 -5.57
C LEU A 23 11.90 1.51 -5.66
N LEU A 24 10.94 2.41 -5.44
CA LEU A 24 11.17 3.85 -5.48
C LEU A 24 12.16 4.29 -4.39
N TYR A 25 12.05 3.72 -3.18
CA TYR A 25 12.99 3.98 -2.10
C TYR A 25 14.42 3.59 -2.49
N MET A 26 14.62 2.37 -3.01
CA MET A 26 15.95 1.89 -3.44
C MET A 26 16.50 2.64 -4.65
N TRP A 27 15.61 3.17 -5.50
CA TRP A 27 15.98 4.02 -6.62
C TRP A 27 16.47 5.39 -6.13
N TYR A 28 15.66 6.08 -5.32
CA TYR A 28 15.98 7.43 -4.83
C TYR A 28 17.12 7.47 -3.82
N SER A 29 17.34 6.39 -3.07
CA SER A 29 18.47 6.28 -2.14
C SER A 29 19.83 6.15 -2.85
N GLY A 30 19.88 6.14 -4.18
CA GLY A 30 21.13 6.23 -4.95
C GLY A 30 22.16 5.17 -4.53
N ASN A 31 23.38 5.59 -4.19
CA ASN A 31 24.48 4.67 -3.85
C ASN A 31 24.55 4.29 -2.35
N THR A 32 23.56 4.68 -1.54
CA THR A 32 23.53 4.34 -0.09
C THR A 32 23.54 2.83 0.16
N PHE A 33 22.96 2.05 -0.76
CA PHE A 33 22.88 0.60 -0.67
C PHE A 33 23.63 -0.07 -1.82
N GLN A 34 24.30 -1.18 -1.52
CA GLN A 34 24.96 -1.99 -2.55
C GLN A 34 23.93 -2.66 -3.46
N PHE A 35 24.28 -2.94 -4.71
CA PHE A 35 23.36 -3.56 -5.67
C PHE A 35 22.76 -4.89 -5.18
N GLN A 36 23.59 -5.75 -4.56
CA GLN A 36 23.14 -7.02 -3.99
C GLN A 36 22.14 -6.82 -2.85
N GLU A 37 22.37 -5.83 -1.99
CA GLU A 37 21.47 -5.47 -0.90
C GLU A 37 20.11 -4.99 -1.44
N LYS A 38 20.12 -4.11 -2.45
CA LYS A 38 18.89 -3.64 -3.10
C LYS A 38 18.07 -4.80 -3.66
N LEU A 39 18.71 -5.71 -4.40
CA LEU A 39 18.04 -6.88 -4.97
C LEU A 39 17.46 -7.79 -3.90
N PHE A 40 18.21 -8.05 -2.83
CA PHE A 40 17.75 -8.88 -1.72
C PHE A 40 16.52 -8.28 -1.03
N VAL A 41 16.56 -6.99 -0.70
CA VAL A 41 15.42 -6.28 -0.09
C VAL A 41 14.20 -6.29 -1.01
N LEU A 42 14.36 -5.93 -2.28
CA LEU A 42 13.25 -5.92 -3.24
C LEU A 42 12.63 -7.31 -3.41
N PHE A 43 13.47 -8.35 -3.47
CA PHE A 43 13.00 -9.72 -3.53
C PHE A 43 12.20 -10.10 -2.28
N GLN A 44 12.71 -9.81 -1.07
CA GLN A 44 12.00 -10.15 0.17
C GLN A 44 10.70 -9.38 0.33
N VAL A 45 10.68 -8.08 0.01
CA VAL A 45 9.46 -7.27 0.01
C VAL A 45 8.46 -7.88 -0.98
N ALA A 46 8.84 -8.09 -2.24
CA ALA A 46 7.95 -8.67 -3.24
C ALA A 46 7.45 -10.07 -2.85
N LEU A 47 8.32 -10.93 -2.30
CA LEU A 47 7.93 -12.26 -1.86
C LEU A 47 6.84 -12.18 -0.78
N LEU A 48 7.05 -11.36 0.26
CA LEU A 48 6.14 -11.28 1.40
C LEU A 48 4.88 -10.45 1.13
N THR A 49 4.96 -9.37 0.34
CA THR A 49 3.80 -8.47 0.14
C THR A 49 3.05 -8.72 -1.15
N LEU A 50 3.65 -9.44 -2.11
CA LEU A 50 3.03 -9.76 -3.39
C LEU A 50 2.79 -11.27 -3.57
N CYS A 51 3.85 -12.08 -3.57
CA CYS A 51 3.73 -13.51 -3.89
C CYS A 51 2.91 -14.28 -2.86
N ILE A 52 3.24 -14.16 -1.57
CA ILE A 52 2.52 -14.87 -0.50
C ILE A 52 1.04 -14.45 -0.41
N PRO A 53 0.69 -13.15 -0.44
CA PRO A 53 -0.71 -12.74 -0.43
C PRO A 53 -1.49 -13.26 -1.63
N ILE A 54 -0.92 -13.25 -2.85
CA ILE A 54 -1.57 -13.82 -4.04
C ILE A 54 -1.86 -15.30 -3.85
N LEU A 55 -0.88 -16.07 -3.36
CA LEU A 55 -1.09 -17.48 -3.03
C LEU A 55 -2.18 -17.66 -1.96
N GLY A 56 -2.17 -16.81 -0.93
CA GLY A 56 -3.21 -16.78 0.10
C GLY A 56 -4.61 -16.53 -0.49
N PHE A 57 -4.75 -15.52 -1.36
CA PHE A 57 -6.01 -15.26 -2.07
C PHE A 57 -6.47 -16.46 -2.91
N PHE A 58 -5.54 -17.15 -3.59
CA PHE A 58 -5.88 -18.33 -4.38
C PHE A 58 -6.40 -19.47 -3.50
N ILE A 59 -5.75 -19.76 -2.38
CA ILE A 59 -6.19 -20.78 -1.41
C ILE A 59 -7.57 -20.44 -0.85
N LEU A 60 -7.78 -19.18 -0.46
CA LEU A 60 -9.08 -18.71 0.05
C LEU A 60 -10.18 -18.83 -1.01
N LYS A 61 -9.86 -18.64 -2.29
CA LYS A 61 -10.81 -18.79 -3.38
C LYS A 61 -11.18 -20.25 -3.61
N VAL A 62 -10.19 -21.14 -3.66
CA VAL A 62 -10.40 -22.58 -3.87
C VAL A 62 -11.18 -23.21 -2.70
N SER A 63 -10.95 -22.74 -1.48
CA SER A 63 -11.70 -23.18 -0.28
C SER A 63 -13.10 -22.57 -0.15
N GLY A 64 -13.55 -21.76 -1.12
CA GLY A 64 -14.87 -21.13 -1.11
C GLY A 64 -15.03 -20.00 -0.10
N GLN A 65 -13.94 -19.53 0.53
CA GLN A 65 -13.97 -18.46 1.52
C GLN A 65 -14.05 -17.06 0.89
N ILE A 66 -13.58 -16.87 -0.35
CA ILE A 66 -13.73 -15.63 -1.12
C ILE A 66 -14.33 -15.86 -2.52
N ASP A 67 -15.17 -14.94 -2.98
CA ASP A 67 -15.86 -15.09 -4.27
C ASP A 67 -14.99 -14.63 -5.46
N SER A 68 -14.12 -13.64 -5.23
CA SER A 68 -13.27 -13.05 -6.28
C SER A 68 -12.02 -12.41 -5.71
N VAL A 69 -11.00 -12.20 -6.56
CA VAL A 69 -9.72 -11.55 -6.18
C VAL A 69 -9.92 -10.10 -5.74
N MET A 70 -10.96 -9.42 -6.26
CA MET A 70 -11.31 -8.05 -5.88
C MET A 70 -12.19 -7.96 -4.61
N VAL A 71 -12.49 -9.11 -3.98
CA VAL A 71 -13.19 -9.29 -2.70
C VAL A 71 -14.25 -8.23 -2.40
N TYR A 72 -15.46 -8.45 -2.91
CA TYR A 72 -16.56 -7.50 -2.77
C TYR A 72 -17.21 -7.50 -1.38
N LYS A 73 -17.31 -8.68 -0.73
CA LYS A 73 -17.96 -8.84 0.58
C LYS A 73 -17.03 -8.44 1.72
N ILE A 74 -17.56 -7.66 2.68
CA ILE A 74 -16.85 -7.19 3.88
C ILE A 74 -16.26 -8.35 4.68
N ALA A 75 -17.04 -9.42 4.91
CA ALA A 75 -16.60 -10.59 5.68
C ALA A 75 -15.36 -11.26 5.08
N GLN A 76 -15.27 -11.29 3.75
CA GLN A 76 -14.19 -11.94 3.00
C GLN A 76 -12.87 -11.12 3.03
N ARG A 77 -12.91 -9.87 3.51
CA ARG A 77 -11.72 -8.99 3.57
C ARG A 77 -10.90 -9.15 4.85
N LYS A 78 -11.47 -9.74 5.89
CA LYS A 78 -10.83 -9.85 7.22
C LYS A 78 -9.58 -10.72 7.16
N ILE A 79 -9.68 -11.92 6.59
CA ILE A 79 -8.55 -12.87 6.51
C ILE A 79 -7.40 -12.30 5.65
N PRO A 80 -7.63 -11.76 4.45
CA PRO A 80 -6.56 -11.12 3.68
C PRO A 80 -5.87 -9.96 4.40
N LEU A 81 -6.62 -9.11 5.11
CA LEU A 81 -6.03 -8.00 5.87
C LEU A 81 -5.22 -8.47 7.07
N LEU A 82 -5.70 -9.48 7.80
CA LEU A 82 -4.95 -10.10 8.89
C LEU A 82 -3.64 -10.71 8.40
N LEU A 83 -3.70 -11.47 7.29
CA LEU A 83 -2.51 -12.02 6.64
C LEU A 83 -1.54 -10.91 6.24
N HIS A 84 -2.03 -9.83 5.63
CA HIS A 84 -1.20 -8.70 5.25
C HIS A 84 -0.52 -8.03 6.45
N CYS A 85 -1.24 -7.79 7.54
CA CYS A 85 -0.67 -7.23 8.78
C CYS A 85 0.44 -8.13 9.33
N PHE A 86 0.19 -9.44 9.40
CA PHE A 86 1.19 -10.41 9.86
C PHE A 86 2.45 -10.40 8.99
N LEU A 87 2.30 -10.35 7.66
CA LEU A 87 3.43 -10.34 6.73
C LEU A 87 4.22 -9.02 6.81
N ILE A 88 3.57 -7.88 7.01
CA ILE A 88 4.28 -6.61 7.27
C ILE A 88 5.08 -6.69 8.57
N ILE A 89 4.51 -7.22 9.65
CA ILE A 89 5.23 -7.39 10.93
C ILE A 89 6.47 -8.26 10.73
N LEU A 90 6.36 -9.35 9.98
CA LEU A 90 7.49 -10.22 9.66
C LEU A 90 8.57 -9.46 8.89
N LEU A 91 8.17 -8.66 7.90
CA LEU A 91 9.10 -7.89 7.06
C LEU A 91 9.87 -6.83 7.86
N VAL A 92 9.19 -6.03 8.70
CA VAL A 92 9.84 -4.97 9.50
C VAL A 92 10.68 -5.50 10.65
N LYS A 93 10.38 -6.71 11.16
CA LYS A 93 11.16 -7.34 12.24
C LYS A 93 12.45 -7.98 11.74
N ASN A 94 12.44 -8.56 10.54
CA ASN A 94 13.56 -9.40 10.06
C ASN A 94 14.38 -8.76 8.94
N THR A 95 13.76 -8.01 8.03
CA THR A 95 14.40 -7.50 6.82
C THR A 95 14.55 -5.99 6.86
N ILE A 96 13.43 -5.28 7.00
CA ILE A 96 13.38 -3.82 6.90
C ILE A 96 13.52 -3.27 8.31
N VAL A 97 14.70 -3.45 8.90
CA VAL A 97 15.01 -3.00 10.25
C VAL A 97 15.26 -1.49 10.31
N ILE A 98 14.79 -0.84 11.38
CA ILE A 98 14.79 0.62 11.53
C ILE A 98 16.19 1.25 11.44
N ASN A 99 17.23 0.57 11.93
CA ASN A 99 18.60 1.07 11.92
C ASN A 99 19.25 1.07 10.53
N ARG A 100 18.73 0.30 9.57
CA ARG A 100 19.27 0.22 8.21
C ARG A 100 18.38 0.92 7.18
N TYR A 101 17.07 0.86 7.36
CA TYR A 101 16.09 1.39 6.40
C TYR A 101 15.00 2.21 7.11
N PRO A 102 15.33 3.29 7.84
CA PRO A 102 14.39 3.97 8.72
C PRO A 102 13.13 4.46 7.99
N GLU A 103 13.27 5.05 6.81
CA GLU A 103 12.16 5.62 6.05
C GLU A 103 11.22 4.52 5.52
N LEU A 104 11.80 3.46 4.93
CA LEU A 104 11.01 2.32 4.44
C LEU A 104 10.40 1.52 5.60
N HIS A 105 11.08 1.44 6.75
CA HIS A 105 10.55 0.84 7.97
C HIS A 105 9.30 1.59 8.42
N PHE A 106 9.37 2.92 8.56
CA PHE A 106 8.21 3.72 8.98
C PHE A 106 7.09 3.75 7.93
N PHE A 107 7.41 3.67 6.63
CA PHE A 107 6.39 3.46 5.60
C PHE A 107 5.60 2.17 5.83
N LEU A 108 6.28 1.06 6.11
CA LEU A 108 5.64 -0.23 6.37
C LEU A 108 4.85 -0.23 7.69
N ILE A 109 5.38 0.40 8.74
CA ILE A 109 4.66 0.59 10.02
C ILE A 109 3.40 1.45 9.81
N GLY A 110 3.47 2.51 9.00
CA GLY A 110 2.30 3.30 8.61
C GLY A 110 1.27 2.45 7.88
N GLY A 111 1.71 1.64 6.91
CA GLY A 111 0.85 0.68 6.22
C GLY A 111 0.22 -0.36 7.15
N LEU A 112 0.94 -0.81 8.18
CA LEU A 112 0.44 -1.71 9.22
C LEU A 112 -0.68 -1.04 10.01
N PHE A 113 -0.46 0.18 10.52
CA PHE A 113 -1.49 0.94 11.25
C PHE A 113 -2.72 1.21 10.37
N SER A 114 -2.53 1.66 9.13
CA SER A 114 -3.60 1.85 8.15
C SER A 114 -4.41 0.56 7.94
N SER A 115 -3.73 -0.59 7.83
CA SER A 115 -4.38 -1.89 7.62
C SER A 115 -5.13 -2.38 8.85
N LEU A 116 -4.58 -2.17 10.04
CA LEU A 116 -5.26 -2.46 11.31
C LEU A 116 -6.50 -1.58 11.50
N MET A 117 -6.41 -0.28 11.20
CA MET A 117 -7.57 0.62 11.22
C MET A 117 -8.63 0.20 10.21
N ALA A 118 -8.23 -0.17 8.99
CA ALA A 118 -9.15 -0.69 7.98
C ALA A 118 -9.83 -1.99 8.46
N LEU A 119 -9.07 -2.89 9.10
CA LEU A 119 -9.61 -4.12 9.70
C LEU A 119 -10.60 -3.83 10.83
N LEU A 120 -10.31 -2.87 11.71
CA LEU A 120 -11.21 -2.43 12.78
C LEU A 120 -12.54 -1.91 12.21
N LEU A 121 -12.49 -1.10 11.15
CA LEU A 121 -13.70 -0.62 10.47
C LEU A 121 -14.58 -1.74 9.90
N LEU A 122 -13.99 -2.87 9.48
CA LEU A 122 -14.76 -4.02 9.01
C LEU A 122 -15.61 -4.66 10.13
N PHE A 123 -15.22 -4.54 11.40
CA PHE A 123 -16.06 -4.98 12.52
C PHE A 123 -17.25 -4.04 12.77
N MET A 124 -17.13 -2.78 12.36
CA MET A 124 -18.21 -1.78 12.37
C MET A 124 -19.05 -1.79 11.08
N ASN A 125 -18.84 -2.76 10.18
CA ASN A 125 -19.46 -2.84 8.85
C ASN A 125 -19.16 -1.63 7.94
N ILE A 126 -18.07 -0.90 8.18
CA ILE A 126 -17.63 0.22 7.34
C ILE A 126 -16.54 -0.29 6.38
N LYS A 127 -16.73 -0.09 5.08
CA LYS A 127 -15.82 -0.59 4.05
C LYS A 127 -14.94 0.52 3.48
N ALA A 128 -13.72 0.68 3.99
CA ALA A 128 -12.75 1.59 3.40
C ALA A 128 -12.24 1.10 2.02
N SER A 129 -11.89 2.04 1.14
CA SER A 129 -11.20 1.73 -0.11
C SER A 129 -9.71 1.48 0.11
N LEU A 130 -9.31 0.21 0.07
CA LEU A 130 -7.89 -0.18 0.17
C LEU A 130 -7.04 0.40 -0.97
N HIS A 131 -7.63 0.64 -2.15
CA HIS A 131 -6.91 1.26 -3.27
C HIS A 131 -6.52 2.70 -2.93
N LEU A 132 -7.42 3.46 -2.31
CA LEU A 132 -7.14 4.84 -1.91
C LEU A 132 -6.22 4.89 -0.69
N LEU A 133 -6.37 3.95 0.25
CA LEU A 133 -5.45 3.78 1.37
C LEU A 133 -4.02 3.59 0.87
N SER A 134 -3.80 2.66 -0.06
CA SER A 134 -2.44 2.35 -0.51
C SER A 134 -1.82 3.48 -1.34
N ILE A 135 -2.52 4.04 -2.34
CA ILE A 135 -1.94 5.10 -3.18
C ILE A 135 -1.71 6.40 -2.41
N SER A 136 -2.60 6.78 -1.48
CA SER A 136 -2.41 7.96 -0.64
C SER A 136 -1.22 7.76 0.31
N SER A 137 -1.06 6.55 0.88
CA SER A 137 0.11 6.21 1.69
C SER A 137 1.41 6.37 0.92
N LEU A 138 1.47 5.81 -0.30
CA LEU A 138 2.63 5.94 -1.19
C LEU A 138 2.92 7.41 -1.54
N THR A 139 1.87 8.20 -1.77
CA THR A 139 2.00 9.61 -2.11
C THR A 139 2.65 10.40 -0.99
N VAL A 140 2.15 10.25 0.25
CA VAL A 140 2.72 10.91 1.43
C VAL A 140 4.15 10.45 1.67
N PHE A 141 4.42 9.15 1.55
CA PHE A 141 5.77 8.60 1.70
C PHE A 141 6.76 9.20 0.71
N ILE A 142 6.41 9.28 -0.58
CA ILE A 142 7.31 9.85 -1.59
C ILE A 142 7.50 11.36 -1.40
N ILE A 143 6.50 12.09 -0.92
CA ILE A 143 6.66 13.50 -0.52
C ILE A 143 7.70 13.60 0.62
N GLY A 144 7.50 12.84 1.70
CA GLY A 144 8.42 12.83 2.84
C GLY A 144 9.84 12.40 2.46
N LEU A 145 9.96 11.38 1.60
CA LEU A 145 11.25 10.88 1.12
C LEU A 145 11.98 11.94 0.29
N SER A 146 11.24 12.68 -0.54
CA SER A 146 11.80 13.77 -1.34
C SER A 146 12.30 14.92 -0.47
N MET A 147 11.58 15.22 0.62
CA MET A 147 12.02 16.20 1.62
C MET A 147 13.28 15.74 2.36
N HIS A 148 13.27 14.50 2.88
CA HIS A 148 14.38 13.93 3.65
C HIS A 148 15.67 13.83 2.83
N LEU A 149 15.58 13.35 1.58
CA LEU A 149 16.73 13.23 0.67
C LEU A 149 17.06 14.53 -0.09
N GLN A 150 16.33 15.62 0.16
CA GLN A 150 16.48 16.91 -0.53
C GLN A 150 16.41 16.81 -2.07
N LEU A 151 15.56 15.91 -2.57
CA LEU A 151 15.39 15.65 -4.01
C LEU A 151 14.26 16.48 -4.62
N GLN A 152 14.48 17.01 -5.82
CA GLN A 152 13.43 17.66 -6.62
C GLN A 152 12.61 16.64 -7.43
N ASN A 153 11.80 15.82 -6.74
CA ASN A 153 10.95 14.78 -7.35
C ASN A 153 9.53 15.29 -7.73
N THR A 154 9.42 16.57 -8.12
CA THR A 154 8.13 17.23 -8.38
C THR A 154 7.26 16.47 -9.39
N ILE A 155 7.87 15.88 -10.42
CA ILE A 155 7.16 15.10 -11.44
C ILE A 155 6.53 13.84 -10.83
N THR A 156 7.29 13.07 -10.04
CA THR A 156 6.78 11.85 -9.40
C THR A 156 5.65 12.17 -8.42
N VAL A 157 5.81 13.23 -7.63
CA VAL A 157 4.76 13.68 -6.69
C VAL A 157 3.50 14.10 -7.44
N ALA A 158 3.62 14.90 -8.51
CA ALA A 158 2.50 15.34 -9.33
C ALA A 158 1.76 14.13 -9.96
N LEU A 159 2.51 13.15 -10.47
CA LEU A 159 1.95 11.91 -11.00
C LEU A 159 1.20 11.11 -9.93
N LEU A 160 1.74 10.98 -8.72
CA LEU A 160 1.08 10.28 -7.61
C LEU A 160 -0.20 10.99 -7.16
N ILE A 161 -0.20 12.32 -7.09
CA ILE A 161 -1.40 13.12 -6.82
C ILE A 161 -2.46 12.88 -7.90
N LEU A 162 -2.07 12.91 -9.19
CA LEU A 162 -2.98 12.61 -10.29
C LEU A 162 -3.55 11.18 -10.19
N LEU A 163 -2.70 10.20 -9.85
CA LEU A 163 -3.09 8.80 -9.69
C LEU A 163 -4.10 8.60 -8.56
N ASN A 164 -4.05 9.37 -7.46
CA ASN A 164 -5.11 9.32 -6.44
C ASN A 164 -6.48 9.62 -7.06
N GLY A 165 -6.58 10.67 -7.88
CA GLY A 165 -7.82 11.05 -8.56
C GLY A 165 -8.28 10.03 -9.61
N LEU A 166 -7.34 9.49 -10.40
CA LEU A 166 -7.65 8.47 -11.42
C LEU A 166 -8.12 7.17 -10.79
N ILE A 167 -7.49 6.71 -9.71
CA ILE A 167 -7.87 5.50 -8.99
C ILE A 167 -9.21 5.72 -8.27
N ALA A 168 -9.45 6.87 -7.63
CA ALA A 168 -10.76 7.20 -7.07
C ALA A 168 -11.88 7.12 -8.11
N SER A 169 -11.65 7.74 -9.26
CA SER A 169 -12.57 7.72 -10.41
C SER A 169 -12.80 6.30 -10.91
N SER A 170 -11.74 5.49 -10.98
CA SER A 170 -11.80 4.07 -11.32
C SER A 170 -12.73 3.29 -10.39
N ARG A 171 -12.60 3.47 -9.07
CA ARG A 171 -13.45 2.77 -8.07
C ARG A 171 -14.92 3.17 -8.15
N LEU A 172 -15.22 4.44 -8.44
CA LEU A 172 -16.59 4.92 -8.65
C LEU A 172 -17.20 4.35 -9.92
N VAL A 173 -16.48 4.37 -11.04
CA VAL A 173 -16.97 3.84 -12.33
C VAL A 173 -17.23 2.34 -12.27
N MET A 174 -16.45 1.60 -11.47
CA MET A 174 -16.67 0.18 -11.21
C MET A 174 -17.81 -0.11 -10.23
N ASN A 175 -18.50 0.93 -9.71
CA ASN A 175 -19.49 0.83 -8.62
C ASN A 175 -18.96 0.06 -7.40
N ALA A 176 -17.65 0.07 -7.19
CA ALA A 176 -17.02 -0.73 -6.16
C ALA A 176 -17.03 -0.01 -4.80
N HIS A 177 -17.11 1.32 -4.81
CA HIS A 177 -17.11 2.15 -3.61
C HIS A 177 -17.95 3.41 -3.76
N THR A 178 -18.41 3.95 -2.63
CA THR A 178 -19.03 5.28 -2.56
C THR A 178 -17.99 6.37 -2.28
N TYR A 179 -18.34 7.64 -2.48
CA TYR A 179 -17.47 8.77 -2.14
C TYR A 179 -16.99 8.73 -0.69
N LYS A 180 -17.88 8.41 0.27
CA LYS A 180 -17.53 8.31 1.69
C LYS A 180 -16.48 7.23 1.94
N GLU A 181 -16.65 6.05 1.34
CA GLU A 181 -15.68 4.94 1.47
C GLU A 181 -14.31 5.28 0.87
N LEU A 182 -14.27 6.11 -0.18
CA LEU A 182 -13.03 6.59 -0.80
C LEU A 182 -12.33 7.63 0.08
N VAL A 183 -13.06 8.58 0.65
CA VAL A 183 -12.51 9.57 1.59
C VAL A 183 -11.94 8.89 2.83
N ILE A 184 -12.67 7.92 3.40
CA ILE A 184 -12.18 7.10 4.52
C ILE A 184 -10.91 6.37 4.11
N GLY A 185 -10.90 5.70 2.95
CA GLY A 185 -9.72 5.00 2.44
C GLY A 185 -8.51 5.93 2.31
N PHE A 186 -8.69 7.10 1.69
CA PHE A 186 -7.64 8.11 1.54
C PHE A 186 -7.10 8.58 2.91
N ALA A 187 -7.99 8.93 3.84
CA ALA A 187 -7.59 9.38 5.18
C ALA A 187 -6.83 8.30 5.95
N LEU A 188 -7.28 7.04 5.88
CA LEU A 188 -6.59 5.91 6.51
C LEU A 188 -5.19 5.67 5.95
N GLY A 189 -4.91 6.04 4.70
CA GLY A 189 -3.56 5.95 4.15
C GLY A 189 -2.71 7.17 4.47
N ALA A 190 -3.23 8.36 4.20
CA ALA A 190 -2.49 9.60 4.33
C ALA A 190 -2.17 9.96 5.80
N VAL A 191 -3.14 9.84 6.72
CA VAL A 191 -2.98 10.33 8.10
C VAL A 191 -1.92 9.53 8.89
N PRO A 192 -1.93 8.18 8.91
CA PRO A 192 -0.89 7.44 9.59
C PRO A 192 0.51 7.70 9.01
N GLN A 193 0.62 7.83 7.68
CA GLN A 193 1.91 8.17 7.05
C GLN A 193 2.38 9.58 7.45
N LEU A 194 1.50 10.59 7.40
CA LEU A 194 1.83 11.96 7.80
C LEU A 194 2.28 12.01 9.27
N PHE A 195 1.58 11.29 10.15
CA PHE A 195 1.94 11.22 11.57
C PHE A 195 3.32 10.56 11.78
N LEU A 196 3.67 9.55 11.00
CA LEU A 196 4.98 8.91 11.13
C LEU A 196 6.12 9.70 10.48
N LEU A 197 5.85 10.65 9.58
CA LEU A 197 6.89 11.54 9.04
C LEU A 197 7.66 12.26 10.16
N PHE A 198 7.00 12.65 11.25
CA PHE A 198 7.64 13.30 12.40
C PHE A 198 8.76 12.48 13.07
N LEU A 199 8.83 11.17 12.81
CA LEU A 199 9.83 10.28 13.43
C LEU A 199 11.10 10.11 12.60
N TRP A 200 11.08 10.45 11.31
CA TRP A 200 12.20 10.17 10.40
C TRP A 200 12.54 11.30 9.43
N LEU A 201 11.71 12.34 9.35
CA LEU A 201 11.97 13.54 8.58
C LEU A 201 12.80 14.53 9.41
#